data_AF-A0A1W9MA47-F1
#
_entry.id   AF-A0A1W9MA47-F1
#
_cell.length_a   1.000
_cell.length_b   1.000
_cell.length_c   1.000
_cell.angle_alpha   90.00
_cell.angle_beta   90.00
_cell.angle_gamma   90.00
#
_symmetry.space_group_name_H-M   'P 1'
#
loop_
_entity.id
_entity.type
_entity.pdbx_description
1 polymer ?
#
loop_
_entity_poly.entity_id
_entity_poly.type
_entity_poly.pdbx_seq_one_letter_code
_entity_poly.pdbx_strand_id
1 'polypeptide(L)'
;MFCLVVALVFPSLIQAAPPQRETAPLAITIPASTLAQVLTAALPFPIQPAGGHLQGSLMVESISDLHLQQNRINLTATVVGQDLRLETEVAGQRLNLKLGNARLVLPTTLELRFDPARQVLFVTPRVAESQNSRPGDPGAALGQAISGLSGKEYPVPLHDLRPFSAQVGERQLNLAWTVRELVADNEQLLLRLVPRVSKGKQVSEHRR
;
A
#
# COMPACT_ATOMS: atom_id res chain seq x y z
N MET A 1 34.61 -67.88 30.43
CA MET A 1 33.25 -67.31 30.36
C MET A 1 33.38 -65.82 30.65
N PHE A 2 33.82 -65.01 29.68
CA PHE A 2 33.07 -64.28 28.66
C PHE A 2 32.68 -62.85 29.08
N CYS A 3 32.93 -61.90 28.17
CA CYS A 3 32.46 -60.51 28.06
C CYS A 3 33.15 -59.37 28.81
N LEU A 4 34.28 -58.98 28.21
CA LEU A 4 34.72 -57.63 27.85
C LEU A 4 33.57 -56.67 27.44
N VAL A 5 33.46 -55.49 28.06
CA VAL A 5 32.81 -54.30 27.45
C VAL A 5 33.60 -53.05 27.86
N VAL A 6 34.52 -52.65 26.97
CA VAL A 6 35.22 -51.36 27.02
C VAL A 6 34.32 -50.34 26.33
N ALA A 7 33.74 -49.42 27.10
CA ALA A 7 32.91 -48.34 26.59
C ALA A 7 33.80 -47.23 26.01
N LEU A 8 33.87 -47.17 24.68
CA LEU A 8 34.46 -46.09 23.90
C LEU A 8 33.65 -44.80 24.09
N VAL A 9 34.25 -43.83 24.81
CA VAL A 9 33.75 -42.45 24.89
C VAL A 9 34.20 -41.72 23.62
N PHE A 10 33.34 -41.69 22.61
CA PHE A 10 33.54 -40.84 21.43
C PHE A 10 33.19 -39.39 21.80
N PRO A 11 34.12 -38.42 21.71
CA PRO A 11 33.76 -37.02 21.81
C PRO A 11 32.96 -36.65 20.56
N SER A 12 31.66 -36.39 20.73
CA SER A 12 30.82 -35.82 19.69
C SER A 12 31.34 -34.42 19.37
N LEU A 13 32.06 -34.29 18.26
CA LEU A 13 32.36 -32.99 17.66
C LEU A 13 31.03 -32.35 17.29
N ILE A 14 30.58 -31.42 18.13
CA ILE A 14 29.52 -30.47 17.79
C ILE A 14 30.07 -29.63 16.65
N GLN A 15 29.75 -30.04 15.42
CA GLN A 15 30.03 -29.26 14.24
C GLN A 15 29.05 -28.08 14.25
N ALA A 16 29.51 -26.95 14.79
CA ALA A 16 28.78 -25.70 14.71
C ALA A 16 28.52 -25.39 13.24
N ALA A 17 27.23 -25.38 12.85
CA ALA A 17 26.83 -24.96 11.52
C ALA A 17 27.40 -23.55 11.28
N PRO A 18 28.00 -23.28 10.10
CA PRO A 18 28.51 -21.95 9.80
C PRO A 18 27.37 -20.94 9.97
N PRO A 19 27.62 -19.78 10.61
CA PRO A 19 26.59 -18.76 10.77
C PRO A 19 26.05 -18.42 9.39
N GLN A 20 24.74 -18.62 9.19
CA GLN A 20 24.07 -18.14 7.99
C GLN A 20 24.31 -16.63 7.96
N ARG A 21 25.09 -16.15 6.98
CA ARG A 21 25.31 -14.72 6.78
C ARG A 21 23.95 -14.09 6.53
N GLU A 22 23.42 -13.38 7.52
CA GLU A 22 22.25 -12.55 7.33
C GLU A 22 22.58 -11.52 6.25
N THR A 23 21.89 -11.62 5.11
CA THR A 23 22.04 -10.66 4.02
C THR A 23 21.65 -9.28 4.55
N ALA A 24 22.60 -8.33 4.55
CA ALA A 24 22.33 -6.97 4.95
C ALA A 24 21.19 -6.39 4.08
N PRO A 25 20.17 -5.75 4.69
CA PRO A 25 19.05 -5.22 3.94
C PRO A 25 19.49 -4.03 3.07
N LEU A 26 19.02 -4.01 1.83
CA LEU A 26 19.11 -2.85 0.95
C LEU A 26 18.11 -1.79 1.43
N ALA A 27 18.54 -0.54 1.56
CA ALA A 27 17.65 0.57 1.87
C ALA A 27 17.29 1.35 0.59
N ILE A 28 16.00 1.54 0.36
CA ILE A 28 15.49 2.48 -0.64
C ILE A 28 14.79 3.61 0.10
N THR A 29 15.16 4.83 -0.22
CA THR A 29 14.52 6.03 0.31
C THR A 29 13.79 6.74 -0.82
N ILE A 30 12.49 6.94 -0.65
CA ILE A 30 11.63 7.63 -1.60
C ILE A 30 11.24 8.98 -0.97
N PRO A 31 11.72 10.12 -1.50
CA PRO A 31 11.29 11.43 -1.02
C PRO A 31 9.79 11.66 -1.23
N ALA A 32 9.15 12.45 -0.36
CA ALA A 32 7.75 12.85 -0.48
C ALA A 32 7.43 13.45 -1.85
N SER A 33 8.34 14.25 -2.42
CA SER A 33 8.19 14.83 -3.76
C SER A 33 8.12 13.78 -4.87
N THR A 34 8.94 12.73 -4.80
CA THR A 34 8.88 11.60 -5.74
C THR A 34 7.58 10.82 -5.56
N LEU A 35 7.15 10.57 -4.33
CA LEU A 35 5.88 9.90 -4.06
C LEU A 35 4.69 10.72 -4.58
N ALA A 36 4.70 12.04 -4.41
CA ALA A 36 3.68 12.94 -4.95
C ALA A 36 3.60 12.87 -6.48
N GLN A 37 4.75 12.83 -7.17
CA GLN A 37 4.80 12.67 -8.63
C GLN A 37 4.20 11.34 -9.08
N VAL A 38 4.56 10.24 -8.41
CA VAL A 38 4.04 8.89 -8.72
C VAL A 38 2.53 8.84 -8.51
N LEU A 39 2.03 9.33 -7.37
CA LEU A 39 0.60 9.34 -7.08
C LEU A 39 -0.16 10.23 -8.07
N THR A 40 0.39 11.41 -8.40
CA THR A 40 -0.23 12.33 -9.38
C THR A 40 -0.30 11.69 -10.76
N ALA A 41 0.74 10.98 -11.20
CA ALA A 41 0.76 10.30 -12.50
C ALA A 41 -0.24 9.13 -12.60
N ALA A 42 -0.67 8.61 -11.46
CA ALA A 42 -1.61 7.50 -11.39
C ALA A 42 -3.08 7.95 -11.24
N LEU A 43 -3.34 9.25 -11.03
CA LEU A 43 -4.68 9.81 -10.99
C LEU A 43 -5.34 9.84 -12.39
N PRO A 44 -6.69 9.84 -12.45
CA PRO A 44 -7.64 9.81 -11.33
C PRO A 44 -7.86 8.40 -10.77
N PHE A 45 -8.21 8.31 -9.48
CA PHE A 45 -8.55 7.03 -8.83
C PHE A 45 -10.04 6.92 -8.52
N PRO A 46 -10.73 5.84 -8.94
CA PRO A 46 -12.10 5.61 -8.55
C PRO A 46 -12.20 5.29 -7.05
N ILE A 47 -13.20 5.86 -6.39
CA ILE A 47 -13.55 5.57 -5.00
C ILE A 47 -14.87 4.81 -5.00
N GLN A 48 -14.92 3.70 -4.26
CA GLN A 48 -16.19 3.02 -4.00
C GLN A 48 -16.85 3.67 -2.78
N PRO A 49 -18.01 4.34 -2.92
CA PRO A 49 -18.68 4.99 -1.81
C PRO A 49 -19.05 3.96 -0.74
N ALA A 50 -18.86 4.35 0.53
CA ALA A 50 -19.29 3.53 1.65
C ALA A 50 -20.75 3.85 2.00
N GLY A 51 -21.61 2.82 2.02
CA GLY A 51 -23.03 2.96 2.30
C GLY A 51 -23.87 3.09 1.02
N GLY A 52 -24.77 2.14 0.79
CA GLY A 52 -25.47 1.93 -0.49
C GLY A 52 -26.55 2.96 -0.86
N HIS A 53 -26.58 4.12 -0.21
CA HIS A 53 -27.60 5.14 -0.43
C HIS A 53 -27.17 6.19 -1.46
N LEU A 54 -25.87 6.37 -1.70
CA LEU A 54 -25.35 7.25 -2.74
C LEU A 54 -24.95 6.45 -3.99
N GLN A 55 -25.57 6.78 -5.12
CA GLN A 55 -25.25 6.25 -6.43
C GLN A 55 -24.52 7.33 -7.26
N GLY A 56 -23.72 6.89 -8.25
CA GLY A 56 -22.90 7.76 -9.10
C GLY A 56 -21.45 7.30 -9.09
N SER A 57 -20.57 8.02 -9.79
CA SER A 57 -19.13 7.74 -9.78
C SER A 57 -18.41 8.76 -8.91
N LEU A 58 -17.55 8.27 -8.01
CA LEU A 58 -16.67 9.09 -7.19
C LEU A 58 -15.24 8.86 -7.62
N MET A 59 -14.45 9.92 -7.75
CA MET A 59 -13.04 9.84 -8.12
C MET A 59 -12.20 10.83 -7.32
N VAL A 60 -11.01 10.42 -6.89
CA VAL A 60 -9.95 11.37 -6.56
C VAL A 60 -9.45 11.95 -7.87
N GLU A 61 -9.62 13.25 -8.04
CA GLU A 61 -9.21 13.97 -9.24
C GLU A 61 -7.77 14.48 -9.12
N SER A 62 -7.43 15.07 -7.97
CA SER A 62 -6.12 15.64 -7.70
C SER A 62 -5.71 15.46 -6.24
N ILE A 63 -4.40 15.52 -5.99
CA ILE A 63 -3.81 15.61 -4.66
C ILE A 63 -2.81 16.77 -4.60
N SER A 64 -2.66 17.41 -3.46
CA SER A 64 -1.67 18.45 -3.20
C SER A 64 -1.14 18.36 -1.76
N ASP A 65 -0.11 19.16 -1.45
CA ASP A 65 0.42 19.34 -0.09
C ASP A 65 0.81 18.03 0.61
N LEU A 66 1.40 17.11 -0.16
CA LEU A 66 1.79 15.80 0.35
C LEU A 66 3.02 15.90 1.27
N HIS A 67 2.85 15.44 2.50
CA HIS A 67 3.88 15.37 3.53
C HIS A 67 3.94 13.97 4.16
N LEU A 68 5.14 13.55 4.58
CA LEU A 68 5.39 12.23 5.17
C LEU A 68 6.00 12.39 6.57
N GLN A 69 5.27 11.95 7.59
CA GLN A 69 5.74 12.03 8.96
C GLN A 69 5.06 10.98 9.84
N GLN A 70 5.78 10.35 10.79
CA GLN A 70 5.18 9.48 11.81
C GLN A 70 4.29 8.36 11.23
N ASN A 71 4.73 7.70 10.17
CA ASN A 71 3.98 6.69 9.42
C ASN A 71 2.63 7.19 8.88
N ARG A 72 2.58 8.46 8.51
CA ARG A 72 1.40 9.09 7.91
C ARG A 72 1.76 9.81 6.63
N ILE A 73 0.81 9.80 5.69
CA ILE A 73 0.79 10.68 4.54
C ILE A 73 -0.29 11.72 4.80
N ASN A 74 0.11 12.98 4.99
CA ASN A 74 -0.84 14.09 5.02
C ASN A 74 -0.91 14.68 3.62
N LEU A 75 -2.12 14.93 3.13
CA LEU A 75 -2.34 15.53 1.82
C LEU A 75 -3.69 16.25 1.77
N THR A 76 -3.85 17.11 0.78
CA THR A 76 -5.16 17.64 0.38
C THR A 76 -5.64 16.87 -0.84
N ALA A 77 -6.82 16.27 -0.78
CA ALA A 77 -7.42 15.55 -1.91
C ALA A 77 -8.56 16.38 -2.51
N THR A 78 -8.63 16.45 -3.83
CA THR A 78 -9.83 16.89 -4.54
C THR A 78 -10.60 15.67 -5.01
N VAL A 79 -11.83 15.52 -4.52
CA VAL A 79 -12.73 14.44 -4.90
C VAL A 79 -13.89 15.00 -5.70
N VAL A 80 -14.20 14.35 -6.82
CA VAL A 80 -15.34 14.68 -7.69
C VAL A 80 -16.35 13.55 -7.67
N GLY A 81 -17.63 13.92 -7.62
CA GLY A 81 -18.76 13.04 -7.80
C GLY A 81 -19.53 13.42 -9.06
N GLN A 82 -19.84 12.44 -9.91
CA GLN A 82 -20.61 12.64 -11.14
C GLN A 82 -21.91 11.84 -11.09
N ASP A 83 -22.98 12.43 -11.63
CA ASP A 83 -24.32 11.84 -11.70
C ASP A 83 -24.82 11.29 -10.35
N LEU A 84 -24.53 12.04 -9.28
CA LEU A 84 -24.87 11.68 -7.92
C LEU A 84 -26.39 11.61 -7.74
N ARG A 85 -26.84 10.49 -7.16
CA ARG A 85 -28.22 10.26 -6.76
C ARG A 85 -28.26 9.72 -5.33
N LEU A 86 -29.15 10.28 -4.52
CA LEU A 86 -29.34 9.85 -3.14
C LEU A 86 -30.67 9.15 -3.01
N GLU A 87 -30.63 7.88 -2.63
CA GLU A 87 -31.81 7.11 -2.23
C GLU A 87 -32.03 7.29 -0.72
N THR A 88 -33.16 7.90 -0.36
CA THR A 88 -33.54 8.17 1.02
C THR A 88 -34.99 7.78 1.26
N GLU A 89 -35.40 7.63 2.53
CA GLU A 89 -36.77 7.35 2.92
C GLU A 89 -37.30 8.48 3.80
N VAL A 90 -38.43 9.09 3.40
CA VAL A 90 -39.09 10.15 4.16
C VAL A 90 -40.54 9.76 4.36
N ALA A 91 -40.99 9.68 5.62
CA ALA A 91 -42.35 9.30 5.99
C ALA A 91 -42.83 7.98 5.33
N GLY A 92 -41.95 6.98 5.25
CA GLY A 92 -42.27 5.68 4.65
C GLY A 92 -42.24 5.65 3.10
N GLN A 93 -41.90 6.77 2.46
CA GLN A 93 -41.77 6.85 1.01
C GLN A 93 -40.30 6.89 0.60
N ARG A 94 -39.91 6.00 -0.31
CA ARG A 94 -38.58 6.04 -0.95
C ARG A 94 -38.52 7.19 -1.94
N LEU A 95 -37.54 8.06 -1.76
CA LEU A 95 -37.24 9.19 -2.62
C LEU A 95 -35.87 8.97 -3.27
N ASN A 96 -35.79 9.23 -4.58
CA ASN A 96 -34.53 9.26 -5.31
C ASN A 96 -34.24 10.70 -5.72
N LEU A 97 -33.31 11.33 -5.01
CA LEU A 97 -32.93 12.73 -5.23
C LEU A 97 -31.78 12.78 -6.22
N LYS A 98 -31.97 13.46 -7.36
CA LYS A 98 -30.89 13.76 -8.30
C LYS A 98 -30.09 14.95 -7.79
N LEU A 99 -28.86 14.69 -7.35
CA LEU A 99 -27.94 15.69 -6.82
C LEU A 99 -27.04 16.27 -7.91
N GLY A 100 -26.80 15.54 -8.99
CA GLY A 100 -25.96 15.99 -10.10
C GLY A 100 -24.48 15.83 -9.79
N ASN A 101 -23.68 16.87 -10.01
CA ASN A 101 -22.22 16.78 -9.84
C ASN A 101 -21.78 17.54 -8.60
N ALA A 102 -20.74 17.05 -7.94
CA ALA A 102 -20.14 17.68 -6.77
C ALA A 102 -18.62 17.63 -6.84
N ARG A 103 -17.96 18.60 -6.20
CA ARG A 103 -16.51 18.67 -6.06
C ARG A 103 -16.20 19.10 -4.64
N LEU A 104 -15.32 18.35 -3.97
CA LEU A 104 -14.87 18.64 -2.61
C LEU A 104 -13.36 18.65 -2.57
N VAL A 105 -12.81 19.61 -1.82
CA VAL A 105 -11.39 19.68 -1.48
C VAL A 105 -11.29 19.43 0.01
N LEU A 106 -10.60 18.37 0.40
CA LEU A 106 -10.56 17.91 1.79
C LEU A 106 -9.14 17.56 2.25
N PRO A 107 -8.71 18.06 3.41
CA PRO A 107 -7.50 17.55 4.06
C PRO A 107 -7.74 16.09 4.47
N THR A 108 -6.76 15.25 4.18
CA THR A 108 -6.79 13.81 4.41
C THR A 108 -5.48 13.34 5.01
N THR A 109 -5.56 12.53 6.06
CA THR A 109 -4.42 11.81 6.61
C THR A 109 -4.56 10.33 6.28
N LEU A 110 -3.53 9.73 5.70
CA LEU A 110 -3.43 8.29 5.47
C LEU A 110 -2.48 7.70 6.50
N GLU A 111 -3.00 6.89 7.43
CA GLU A 111 -2.17 6.16 8.38
C GLU A 111 -1.64 4.88 7.72
N LEU A 112 -0.32 4.68 7.83
CA LEU A 112 0.38 3.56 7.23
C LEU A 112 0.75 2.53 8.29
N ARG A 113 0.42 1.27 8.05
CA ARG A 113 0.80 0.16 8.91
C ARG A 113 1.29 -1.01 8.07
N PHE A 114 2.57 -1.32 8.15
CA PHE A 114 3.15 -2.44 7.43
C PHE A 114 3.07 -3.74 8.24
N ASP A 115 2.58 -4.81 7.62
CA ASP A 115 2.63 -6.17 8.15
C ASP A 115 3.69 -6.97 7.38
N PRO A 116 4.88 -7.21 7.97
CA PRO A 116 5.96 -7.92 7.31
C PRO A 116 5.67 -9.41 7.10
N ALA A 117 4.85 -10.03 7.93
CA ALA A 117 4.51 -11.46 7.79
C ALA A 117 3.60 -11.67 6.57
N ARG A 118 2.63 -10.76 6.38
CA ARG A 118 1.68 -10.81 5.25
C ARG A 118 2.22 -10.14 3.99
N GLN A 119 3.30 -9.35 4.09
CA GLN A 119 3.80 -8.47 3.02
C GLN A 119 2.69 -7.54 2.50
N VAL A 120 1.94 -6.93 3.44
CA VAL A 120 0.84 -6.02 3.14
C VAL A 120 1.07 -4.69 3.84
N LEU A 121 0.97 -3.60 3.09
CA LEU A 121 0.84 -2.26 3.65
C LEU A 121 -0.64 -1.93 3.83
N PHE A 122 -1.09 -1.75 5.06
CA PHE A 122 -2.43 -1.24 5.33
C PHE A 122 -2.40 0.28 5.30
N VAL A 123 -3.32 0.86 4.53
CA VAL A 123 -3.53 2.30 4.42
C VAL A 123 -4.89 2.61 5.02
N THR A 124 -4.94 3.47 6.03
CA THR A 124 -6.18 3.83 6.71
C THR A 124 -6.42 5.33 6.54
N PRO A 125 -7.37 5.75 5.69
CA PRO A 125 -7.71 7.15 5.57
C PRO A 125 -8.41 7.67 6.83
N ARG A 126 -8.13 8.93 7.13
CA ARG A 126 -8.76 9.79 8.13
C ARG A 126 -9.13 11.06 7.38
N VAL A 127 -10.42 11.18 7.07
CA VAL A 127 -10.96 12.32 6.34
C VAL A 127 -11.65 13.25 7.34
N ALA A 128 -11.40 14.55 7.24
CA ALA A 128 -12.11 15.53 8.06
C ALA A 128 -13.59 15.57 7.66
N GLU A 129 -14.48 15.58 8.65
CA GLU A 129 -15.92 15.72 8.41
C GLU A 129 -16.23 17.09 7.78
N SER A 130 -17.08 17.11 6.76
CA SER A 130 -17.60 18.35 6.18
C SER A 130 -18.56 18.99 7.17
N GLN A 131 -18.16 20.09 7.80
CA GLN A 131 -18.94 20.74 8.87
C GLN A 131 -20.11 21.60 8.38
N ASN A 132 -20.28 21.79 7.06
CA ASN A 132 -21.19 22.82 6.53
C ASN A 132 -21.99 22.32 5.33
N SER A 133 -22.96 21.45 5.54
CA SER A 133 -23.82 21.06 4.42
C SER A 133 -25.27 20.85 4.84
N ARG A 134 -26.17 21.55 4.17
CA ARG A 134 -27.62 21.43 4.37
C ARG A 134 -28.11 20.08 3.80
N PRO A 135 -29.15 19.46 4.37
CA PRO A 135 -29.77 18.28 3.76
C PRO A 135 -30.17 18.55 2.30
N GLY A 136 -29.75 17.68 1.38
CA GLY A 136 -30.02 17.83 -0.06
C GLY A 136 -28.94 18.55 -0.88
N ASP A 137 -27.87 19.04 -0.25
CA ASP A 137 -26.70 19.57 -0.96
C ASP A 137 -25.82 18.41 -1.52
N PRO A 138 -25.45 18.44 -2.81
CA PRO A 138 -24.56 17.45 -3.40
C PRO A 138 -23.20 17.34 -2.70
N GLY A 139 -22.68 18.45 -2.17
CA GLY A 139 -21.46 18.48 -1.35
C GLY A 139 -21.62 17.70 -0.04
N ALA A 140 -22.76 17.84 0.64
CA ALA A 140 -23.11 17.07 1.85
C ALA A 140 -23.03 15.56 1.60
N ALA A 141 -23.72 15.10 0.55
CA ALA A 141 -23.86 13.69 0.25
C ALA A 141 -22.51 13.08 -0.15
N LEU A 142 -21.72 13.81 -0.96
CA LEU A 142 -20.36 13.41 -1.30
C LEU A 142 -19.46 13.35 -0.05
N GLY A 143 -19.56 14.33 0.84
CA GLY A 143 -18.81 14.36 2.11
C GLY A 143 -19.13 13.17 3.01
N GLN A 144 -20.41 12.80 3.14
CA GLN A 144 -20.84 11.62 3.90
C GLN A 144 -20.30 10.32 3.30
N ALA A 145 -20.39 10.15 1.98
CA ALA A 145 -19.89 8.95 1.30
C ALA A 145 -18.38 8.77 1.45
N ILE A 146 -17.61 9.86 1.38
CA ILE A 146 -16.16 9.85 1.61
C ILE A 146 -15.85 9.59 3.09
N SER A 147 -16.61 10.18 4.01
CA SER A 147 -16.43 9.97 5.45
C SER A 147 -16.58 8.50 5.84
N GLY A 148 -17.44 7.74 5.14
CA GLY A 148 -17.57 6.30 5.35
C GLY A 148 -16.35 5.45 4.94
N LEU A 149 -15.34 6.03 4.28
CA LEU A 149 -14.05 5.41 4.01
C LEU A 149 -13.09 5.60 5.19
N SER A 150 -13.28 6.70 5.93
CA SER A 150 -12.50 7.02 7.13
C SER A 150 -12.62 5.87 8.12
N GLY A 151 -11.52 5.46 8.75
CA GLY A 151 -11.58 4.34 9.70
C GLY A 151 -11.16 3.00 9.13
N LYS A 152 -11.38 2.76 7.84
CA LYS A 152 -11.24 1.43 7.23
C LYS A 152 -9.82 1.18 6.74
N GLU A 153 -9.30 -0.01 7.00
CA GLU A 153 -8.01 -0.42 6.47
C GLU A 153 -8.13 -0.91 5.03
N TYR A 154 -7.33 -0.34 4.14
CA TYR A 154 -7.21 -0.77 2.75
C TYR A 154 -5.87 -1.50 2.57
N PRO A 155 -5.87 -2.81 2.28
CA PRO A 155 -4.65 -3.57 2.10
C PRO A 155 -4.04 -3.28 0.72
N VAL A 156 -2.76 -2.91 0.71
CA VAL A 156 -1.91 -2.80 -0.48
C VAL A 156 -0.89 -3.94 -0.43
N PRO A 157 -1.08 -5.00 -1.22
CA PRO A 157 -0.12 -6.11 -1.24
C PRO A 157 1.21 -5.66 -1.85
N LEU A 158 2.33 -5.99 -1.20
CA LEU A 158 3.67 -5.62 -1.67
C LEU A 158 4.37 -6.77 -2.41
N HIS A 159 3.75 -7.95 -2.50
CA HIS A 159 4.30 -9.11 -3.21
C HIS A 159 4.35 -8.91 -4.74
N ASP A 160 3.59 -7.96 -5.27
CA ASP A 160 3.58 -7.61 -6.69
C ASP A 160 4.67 -6.62 -7.11
N LEU A 161 5.52 -6.17 -6.17
CA LEU A 161 6.71 -5.41 -6.50
C LEU A 161 7.62 -6.29 -7.37
N ARG A 162 7.55 -6.06 -8.69
CA ARG A 162 8.18 -6.94 -9.68
C ARG A 162 9.68 -7.05 -9.40
N PRO A 163 10.25 -8.26 -9.52
CA PRO A 163 11.69 -8.46 -9.44
C PRO A 163 12.43 -7.51 -10.37
N PHE A 164 13.53 -6.92 -9.90
CA PHE A 164 14.42 -6.18 -10.79
C PHE A 164 15.22 -7.21 -11.59
N SER A 165 15.24 -7.05 -12.92
CA SER A 165 16.08 -7.85 -13.80
C SER A 165 17.31 -7.05 -14.17
N ALA A 166 18.48 -7.53 -13.73
CA ALA A 166 19.77 -6.96 -14.13
C ALA A 166 20.41 -7.84 -15.20
N GLN A 167 20.98 -7.23 -16.23
CA GLN A 167 21.85 -7.94 -17.16
C GLN A 167 23.31 -7.68 -16.78
N VAL A 168 24.07 -8.74 -16.53
CA VAL A 168 25.50 -8.69 -16.22
C VAL A 168 26.23 -9.58 -17.21
N GLY A 169 26.84 -8.97 -18.22
CA GLY A 169 27.33 -9.68 -19.40
C GLY A 169 26.19 -10.40 -20.13
N GLU A 170 26.37 -11.70 -20.38
CA GLU A 170 25.36 -12.55 -21.03
C GLU A 170 24.34 -13.16 -20.04
N ARG A 171 24.45 -12.84 -18.75
CA ARG A 171 23.61 -13.45 -17.72
C ARG A 171 22.52 -12.50 -17.26
N GLN A 172 21.28 -12.99 -17.28
CA GLN A 172 20.15 -12.35 -16.64
C GLN A 172 20.10 -12.76 -15.16
N LEU A 173 20.13 -11.78 -14.27
CA LEU A 173 19.97 -11.96 -12.83
C LEU A 173 18.57 -11.49 -12.42
N ASN A 174 17.82 -12.39 -11.80
CA ASN A 174 16.51 -12.07 -11.26
C ASN A 174 16.66 -11.79 -9.76
N LEU A 175 16.42 -10.54 -9.39
CA LEU A 175 16.45 -10.06 -8.00
C LEU A 175 15.02 -9.93 -7.49
N ALA A 176 14.57 -10.92 -6.73
CA ALA A 176 13.34 -10.81 -5.95
C ALA A 176 13.63 -10.14 -4.62
N TRP A 177 12.63 -9.53 -4.00
CA TRP A 177 12.78 -8.77 -2.76
C TRP A 177 11.72 -9.19 -1.75
N THR A 178 12.07 -9.14 -0.47
CA THR A 178 11.10 -9.17 0.63
C THR A 178 11.22 -7.86 1.38
N VAL A 179 10.12 -7.16 1.59
CA VAL A 179 10.11 -5.93 2.38
C VAL A 179 10.21 -6.33 3.85
N ARG A 180 11.31 -5.95 4.50
CA ARG A 180 11.52 -6.19 5.94
C ARG A 180 10.90 -5.07 6.78
N GLU A 181 10.97 -3.85 6.28
CA GLU A 181 10.52 -2.66 6.99
C GLU A 181 10.07 -1.60 5.98
N LEU A 182 9.02 -0.87 6.35
CA LEU A 182 8.50 0.27 5.62
C LEU A 182 8.11 1.34 6.64
N VAL A 183 8.75 2.50 6.57
CA VAL A 183 8.55 3.62 7.50
C VAL A 183 8.41 4.91 6.71
N ALA A 184 7.38 5.70 6.99
CA ALA A 184 7.26 7.05 6.47
C ALA A 184 7.61 8.05 7.56
N ASP A 185 8.72 8.76 7.43
CA ASP A 185 9.10 9.79 8.39
C ASP A 185 10.05 10.81 7.76
N ASN A 186 10.12 12.01 8.34
CA ASN A 186 11.00 13.09 7.90
C ASN A 186 10.98 13.34 6.37
N GLU A 187 9.78 13.46 5.80
CA GLU A 187 9.53 13.69 4.36
C GLU A 187 10.01 12.57 3.44
N GLN A 188 10.18 11.35 3.96
CA GLN A 188 10.68 10.20 3.21
C GLN A 188 9.94 8.92 3.56
N LEU A 189 9.79 8.05 2.56
CA LEU A 189 9.38 6.66 2.73
C LEU A 189 10.63 5.77 2.61
N LEU A 190 11.04 5.19 3.72
CA LEU A 190 12.13 4.23 3.79
C LEU A 190 11.57 2.81 3.63
N LEU A 191 12.12 2.06 2.68
CA LEU A 191 11.91 0.62 2.52
C LEU A 191 13.24 -0.10 2.79
N ARG A 192 13.24 -1.04 3.73
CA ARG A 192 14.35 -2.00 3.89
C ARG A 192 13.99 -3.31 3.22
N LEU A 193 14.74 -3.68 2.20
CA LEU A 193 14.51 -4.84 1.35
C LEU A 193 15.57 -5.90 1.58
N VAL A 194 15.16 -7.15 1.66
CA VAL A 194 16.10 -8.29 1.68
C VAL A 194 16.09 -8.93 0.29
N PRO A 195 17.21 -8.86 -0.47
CA PRO A 195 17.29 -9.47 -1.78
C PRO A 195 17.28 -11.00 -1.69
N ARG A 196 16.63 -11.62 -2.68
CA ARG A 196 16.74 -13.03 -3.00
C ARG A 196 17.22 -13.15 -4.45
N VAL A 197 18.48 -13.55 -4.61
CA VAL A 197 19.09 -13.69 -5.93
C VAL A 197 18.75 -15.07 -6.51
N SER A 198 18.27 -15.09 -7.74
CA SER A 198 18.10 -16.31 -8.52
C SER A 198 18.70 -16.12 -9.91
N LYS A 199 19.27 -17.20 -10.49
CA LYS A 199 19.80 -17.15 -11.86
C LYS A 199 18.62 -17.17 -12.84
N GLY A 200 18.58 -16.22 -13.77
CA GLY A 200 17.69 -16.27 -14.92
C GLY A 200 18.15 -17.34 -15.93
N LYS A 201 17.26 -17.73 -16.86
CA LYS A 201 17.64 -18.67 -17.93
C LYS A 201 18.71 -18.03 -18.82
N GLN A 202 19.71 -18.81 -19.22
CA GLN A 202 20.76 -18.39 -20.14
C GLN A 202 20.11 -18.15 -21.51
N VAL A 203 20.28 -16.95 -22.08
CA VAL A 203 19.87 -16.70 -23.48
C VAL A 203 20.96 -17.32 -24.35
N SER A 204 20.75 -18.56 -24.78
CA SER A 204 21.63 -19.23 -25.73
C SER A 204 21.49 -18.55 -27.08
N GLU A 205 22.45 -17.69 -27.42
CA GLU A 205 22.54 -17.07 -28.74
C GLU A 205 22.87 -18.18 -29.76
N HIS A 206 21.86 -18.66 -30.49
CA HIS A 206 22.06 -19.49 -31.67
C HIS A 206 22.59 -18.59 -32.80
N ARG A 207 23.91 -18.47 -32.91
CA ARG A 207 24.56 -17.99 -34.14
C ARG A 207 24.28 -18.99 -35.26
N ARG A 208 23.61 -18.53 -36.31
CA ARG A 208 23.64 -19.14 -37.64
C ARG A 208 24.73 -18.49 -38.48
#